data_AF-A0A0D0A8L5-F1
#
_entry.id   AF-A0A0D0A8L5-F1
#
_cell.length_a   1.000
_cell.length_b   1.000
_cell.length_c   1.000
_cell.angle_alpha   90.00
_cell.angle_beta   90.00
_cell.angle_gamma   90.00
#
_symmetry.space_group_name_H-M   'P 1'
#
loop_
_entity.id
_entity.type
_entity.pdbx_description
1 polymer ?
#
loop_
_entity_poly.entity_id
_entity_poly.type
_entity_poly.pdbx_seq_one_letter_code
_entity_poly.pdbx_strand_id
1 'polypeptide(L)' 'LLTEIKDWISSTEEDAPSVLWPSGPAGKGKSGVGHTITNQYHERGGLVSCFCFCRT' A
#
# COMPACT_ATOMS: atom_id res chain seq x y z
N LEU A 1 6.22 9.10 2.87
CA LEU A 1 5.88 7.75 2.36
C LEU A 1 4.46 7.27 2.71
N LEU A 2 4.14 6.85 3.95
CA LEU A 2 2.80 6.31 4.24
C LEU A 2 1.66 7.33 4.01
N THR A 3 1.89 8.61 4.32
CA THR A 3 0.92 9.68 4.05
C THR A 3 0.76 9.92 2.55
N GLU A 4 1.86 10.06 1.81
CA GLU A 4 1.84 10.21 0.35
C GLU A 4 1.08 9.08 -0.36
N ILE A 5 1.28 7.83 0.07
CA ILE A 5 0.57 6.69 -0.52
C ILE A 5 -0.93 6.77 -0.23
N LYS A 6 -1.36 7.31 0.92
CA LYS A 6 -2.79 7.47 1.23
C LYS A 6 -3.42 8.57 0.40
N ASP A 7 -2.74 9.72 0.30
CA ASP A 7 -3.20 10.85 -0.48
C ASP A 7 -3.34 10.43 -1.95
N TRP A 8 -2.38 9.62 -2.40
CA TRP A 8 -2.42 8.99 -3.72
C TRP A 8 -3.61 8.02 -3.90
N ILE A 9 -3.82 7.05 -3.00
CA ILE A 9 -4.96 6.10 -3.10
C ILE A 9 -6.31 6.83 -3.05
N SER A 10 -6.38 7.95 -2.34
CA SER A 10 -7.60 8.76 -2.20
C SER A 10 -7.78 9.75 -3.36
N SER A 11 -6.83 9.84 -4.28
CA SER A 11 -6.89 10.76 -5.42
C SER A 11 -7.93 10.28 -6.43
N THR A 12 -8.79 11.19 -6.85
CA THR A 12 -9.79 10.97 -7.92
C THR A 12 -9.37 11.60 -9.24
N GLU A 13 -8.13 12.11 -9.33
CA GLU A 13 -7.60 12.71 -10.54
C GLU A 13 -7.47 11.67 -11.66
N GLU A 14 -7.74 12.07 -12.90
CA GLU A 14 -7.68 11.18 -14.07
C GLU A 14 -6.28 10.59 -14.29
N ASP A 15 -5.24 11.35 -13.93
CA ASP A 15 -3.84 10.96 -14.04
C ASP A 15 -3.26 10.34 -12.75
N ALA A 16 -4.10 10.05 -11.76
CA ALA A 16 -3.62 9.42 -10.53
C ALA A 16 -3.05 8.01 -10.85
N PRO A 17 -1.83 7.68 -10.42
CA PRO A 17 -1.30 6.34 -10.62
C PRO A 17 -2.26 5.30 -10.02
N SER A 18 -2.39 4.11 -10.61
CA SER A 18 -3.25 3.05 -10.04
C SER A 18 -2.46 1.89 -9.43
N VAL A 19 -1.14 1.86 -9.66
CA VAL A 19 -0.25 0.79 -9.21
C VAL A 19 0.99 1.38 -8.55
N LEU A 20 1.29 0.95 -7.33
CA LEU A 20 2.52 1.27 -6.61
C LEU A 20 3.41 0.03 -6.55
N TRP A 21 4.65 0.16 -7.00
CA TRP A 21 5.65 -0.91 -6.94
C TRP A 21 6.80 -0.52 -5.99
N PRO A 22 6.68 -0.80 -4.67
CA PRO A 22 7.77 -0.56 -3.74
C PRO A 22 8.90 -1.57 -3.96
N SER A 23 10.04 -1.10 -4.47
CA SER A 23 11.26 -1.89 -4.65
C SER A 23 12.31 -1.52 -3.59
N GLY A 24 13.19 -2.47 -3.24
CA GLY A 24 14.26 -2.22 -2.28
C GLY A 24 14.86 -3.51 -1.69
N PRO A 25 15.95 -3.41 -0.91
CA PRO A 25 16.62 -4.57 -0.32
C PRO A 25 15.70 -5.42 0.58
N ALA A 26 16.00 -6.71 0.71
CA ALA A 26 15.28 -7.61 1.62
C ALA A 26 15.34 -7.09 3.07
N GLY A 27 14.29 -7.38 3.86
CA GLY A 27 14.23 -6.98 5.28
C GLY A 27 13.94 -5.50 5.56
N LYS A 28 13.78 -4.65 4.53
CA LYS A 28 13.52 -3.20 4.70
C LYS A 28 12.04 -2.82 4.87
N GLY A 29 11.17 -3.78 5.21
CA GLY A 29 9.78 -3.48 5.57
C GLY A 29 8.83 -3.19 4.41
N LYS A 30 9.15 -3.61 3.17
CA LYS A 30 8.24 -3.46 2.01
C LYS A 30 6.85 -4.06 2.26
N SER A 31 6.80 -5.30 2.76
CA SER A 31 5.53 -5.93 3.17
C SER A 31 4.88 -5.18 4.33
N GLY A 32 5.68 -4.64 5.27
CA GLY A 32 5.18 -3.83 6.39
C GLY A 32 4.40 -2.59 5.96
N VAL A 33 4.82 -1.93 4.87
CA VAL A 33 4.08 -0.81 4.28
C VAL A 33 2.70 -1.25 3.80
N GLY A 34 2.61 -2.37 3.08
CA GLY A 34 1.33 -2.92 2.60
C GLY A 34 0.38 -3.26 3.76
N HIS A 35 0.88 -4.00 4.76
CA HIS A 35 0.08 -4.35 5.94
C HIS A 35 -0.41 -3.10 6.71
N THR A 36 0.42 -2.07 6.84
CA THR A 36 0.05 -0.83 7.55
C THR A 36 -1.09 -0.10 6.84
N ILE A 37 -1.04 0.00 5.52
CA ILE A 37 -2.09 0.65 4.73
C ILE A 37 -3.37 -0.17 4.79
N THR A 38 -3.30 -1.49 4.60
CA THR A 38 -4.47 -2.36 4.67
C THR A 38 -5.17 -2.27 6.01
N ASN A 39 -4.42 -2.33 7.12
CA ASN A 39 -5.01 -2.26 8.46
C ASN A 39 -5.76 -0.92 8.68
N GLN A 40 -5.20 0.19 8.21
CA GLN A 40 -5.83 1.51 8.36
C GLN A 40 -7.07 1.69 7.47
N TYR A 41 -7.11 1.08 6.29
CA TYR A 41 -8.31 1.08 5.46
C TYR A 41 -9.40 0.18 6.04
N HIS A 42 -9.02 -0.97 6.60
CA HIS A 42 -9.94 -1.84 7.34
C HIS A 42 -10.55 -1.12 8.55
N GLU A 43 -9.75 -0.40 9.34
CA GLU A 43 -10.23 0.43 10.47
C GLU A 43 -11.19 1.55 10.04
N ARG A 44 -11.07 2.04 8.80
CA ARG A 44 -11.93 3.09 8.23
C ARG A 44 -13.17 2.54 7.51
N GLY A 45 -13.37 1.21 7.51
CA GLY A 45 -14.49 0.56 6.82
C GLY A 45 -14.33 0.46 5.30
N GLY A 46 -13.12 0.70 4.78
CA GLY A 46 -12.80 0.56 3.36
C GLY A 46 -12.46 -0.89 2.98
N LEU A 47 -12.73 -1.24 1.72
CA LEU A 47 -12.36 -2.55 1.16
C LEU A 47 -10.94 -2.47 0.59
N VAL A 48 -10.08 -3.41 1.02
CA VAL A 48 -8.69 -3.51 0.55
C VAL A 48 -8.24 -4.98 0.62
N SER A 49 -7.38 -5.38 -0.31
CA SER A 49 -6.70 -6.68 -0.26
C SER A 49 -5.18 -6.50 -0.31
N CYS A 50 -4.44 -7.31 0.44
CA CYS A 50 -2.98 -7.34 0.46
C CYS A 50 -2.49 -8.75 0.15
N PHE A 51 -1.66 -8.90 -0.88
CA PHE A 51 -1.03 -10.17 -1.24
C PHE A 51 0.48 -10.07 -1.06
N CYS A 52 1.03 -10.92 -0.20
CA CYS A 52 2.47 -10.99 0.06
C CYS A 52 2.99 -12.37 -0.38
N PHE A 53 3.99 -12.38 -1.27
CA PHE A 53 4.60 -13.62 -1.76
C PHE A 53 5.97 -13.82 -1.11
N CYS A 54 6.10 -14.87 -0.30
CA CYS A 54 7.39 -15.34 0.21
C CYS A 54 7.87 -16.49 -0.69
N ARG A 55 9.09 -16.35 -1.25
CA ARG A 55 9.79 -17.47 -1.88
C ARG A 55 10.41 -18.29 -0.74
N THR A 56 9.79 -19.42 -0.42
CA THR A 56 10.40 -20.45 0.43
C THR A 56 11.42 -21.22 -0.39
#